data_AF-A0A486R881-F1
#
_entry.id   AF-A0A486R881-F1
#
_cell.length_a   1.000
_cell.length_b   1.000
_cell.length_c   1.000
_cell.angle_alpha   90.00
_cell.angle_beta   90.00
_cell.angle_gamma   90.00
#
_symmetry.space_group_name_H-M   'P 1'
#
loop_
_entity.id
_entity.type
_entity.pdbx_description
1 polymer ?
#
loop_
_entity_poly.entity_id
_entity_poly.type
_entity_poly.pdbx_seq_one_letter_code
_entity_poly.pdbx_strand_id
1 'polypeptide(L)'
;MSFKRMTPEEMHEYLLQQGFLRVRQLADDSWIGVLKLAFTTSVCMDIDEVSPFRYRWCFADPSEAHHFFETAVDYDEVPTKRDSLKGHRYRGEPLLREKDEFGFNKW
;
A
#
# COMPACT_ATOMS: atom_id res chain seq x y z
N MET A 1 4.11 23.37 15.26
CA MET A 1 5.17 23.34 14.24
C MET A 1 4.47 23.32 12.89
N SER A 2 4.73 24.31 12.03
CA SER A 2 4.23 24.26 10.65
C SER A 2 5.14 23.32 9.89
N PHE A 3 4.72 22.07 9.70
CA PHE A 3 5.40 21.17 8.78
C PHE A 3 5.14 21.75 7.39
N LYS A 4 6.19 22.31 6.78
CA LYS A 4 6.14 22.71 5.38
C LYS A 4 5.96 21.41 4.60
N ARG A 5 4.77 21.19 4.04
CA ARG A 5 4.50 20.01 3.21
C ARG A 5 5.54 19.95 2.11
N MET A 6 6.17 18.79 1.95
CA MET A 6 7.06 18.51 0.82
C MET A 6 6.30 18.72 -0.50
N THR A 7 6.99 19.18 -1.55
CA THR A 7 6.40 19.18 -2.89
C THR A 7 6.23 17.75 -3.40
N PRO A 8 5.40 17.51 -4.44
CA PRO A 8 5.26 16.18 -5.02
C PRO A 8 6.60 15.55 -5.46
N GLU A 9 7.51 16.36 -5.99
CA GLU A 9 8.85 15.93 -6.38
C GLU A 9 9.70 15.54 -5.17
N GLU A 10 9.69 16.36 -4.12
CA GLU A 10 10.38 16.08 -2.85
C GLU A 10 9.85 14.80 -2.20
N MET A 11 8.52 14.60 -2.19
CA MET A 11 7.89 13.36 -1.70
C MET A 11 8.31 12.15 -2.52
N HIS A 12 8.28 12.26 -3.85
CA HIS A 12 8.68 11.16 -4.73
C HIS A 12 10.12 10.71 -4.44
N GLU A 13 11.08 11.65 -4.40
CA GLU A 13 12.47 11.36 -4.09
C GLU A 13 12.65 10.80 -2.68
N TYR A 14 11.99 11.41 -1.69
CA TYR A 14 12.02 10.96 -0.30
C TYR A 14 11.57 9.50 -0.18
N LEU A 15 10.45 9.13 -0.79
CA LEU A 15 9.93 7.77 -0.68
C LEU A 15 10.84 6.75 -1.36
N LEU A 16 11.46 7.07 -2.50
CA LEU A 16 12.47 6.18 -3.10
C LEU A 16 13.67 5.99 -2.17
N GLN A 17 14.12 7.03 -1.46
CA GLN A 17 15.19 6.93 -0.46
C GLN A 17 14.78 6.07 0.76
N GLN A 18 13.49 6.02 1.11
CA GLN A 18 12.96 5.12 2.15
C GLN A 18 12.86 3.65 1.71
N GLY A 19 13.30 3.32 0.49
CA GLY A 19 13.36 1.95 -0.02
C GLY A 19 12.13 1.50 -0.80
N PHE A 20 11.20 2.41 -1.12
CA PHE A 20 10.16 2.10 -2.09
C PHE A 20 10.77 1.92 -3.48
N LEU A 21 10.32 0.89 -4.19
CA LEU A 21 10.79 0.57 -5.54
C LEU A 21 10.12 1.44 -6.61
N ARG A 22 8.85 1.75 -6.39
CA ARG A 22 7.99 2.56 -7.26
C ARG A 22 7.04 3.33 -6.36
N VAL A 23 6.77 4.58 -6.70
CA VAL A 23 5.79 5.41 -6.01
C VAL A 23 5.02 6.23 -7.04
N ARG A 24 3.78 6.59 -6.70
CA ARG A 24 3.01 7.57 -7.46
C ARG A 24 1.96 8.21 -6.58
N GLN A 25 1.52 9.38 -7.00
CA GLN A 25 0.38 10.06 -6.40
C GLN A 25 -0.93 9.59 -7.06
N LEU A 26 -1.99 9.48 -6.26
CA LEU A 26 -3.37 9.28 -6.72
C LEU A 26 -4.04 10.63 -6.99
N ALA A 27 -5.27 10.60 -7.51
CA ALA A 27 -6.02 11.81 -7.87
C ALA A 27 -6.45 12.64 -6.65
N ASP A 28 -6.52 12.03 -5.47
CA ASP A 28 -6.87 12.66 -4.19
C ASP A 28 -5.65 13.17 -3.40
N ASP A 29 -4.51 13.32 -4.08
CA ASP A 29 -3.19 13.67 -3.53
C ASP A 29 -2.55 12.63 -2.62
N SER A 30 -3.20 11.50 -2.34
CA SER A 30 -2.61 10.43 -1.54
C SER A 30 -1.48 9.73 -2.31
N TRP A 31 -0.47 9.26 -1.58
CA TRP A 31 0.66 8.54 -2.18
C TRP A 31 0.52 7.05 -1.99
N ILE A 32 0.87 6.30 -3.03
CA ILE A 32 1.00 4.85 -2.97
C ILE A 32 2.40 4.41 -3.40
N GLY A 33 2.83 3.26 -2.90
CA GLY A 33 4.19 2.79 -3.13
C GLY A 33 4.34 1.28 -3.06
N VAL A 34 5.27 0.75 -3.87
CA VAL A 34 5.66 -0.66 -3.85
C VAL A 34 6.91 -0.84 -3.01
N LEU A 35 6.84 -1.74 -2.04
CA LEU A 35 7.96 -2.10 -1.17
C LEU A 35 8.20 -3.61 -1.24
N LYS A 36 9.46 -4.04 -1.38
CA LYS A 36 9.82 -5.45 -1.30
C LYS A 36 10.04 -5.85 0.16
N LEU A 37 9.35 -6.90 0.61
CA LEU A 37 9.55 -7.53 1.92
C LEU A 37 10.33 -8.84 1.74
N ALA A 38 10.71 -9.48 2.86
CA ALA A 38 11.48 -10.71 2.85
C ALA A 38 10.86 -11.84 2.01
N PHE A 39 9.52 -11.94 2.00
CA PHE A 39 8.78 -13.02 1.33
C PHE A 39 7.65 -12.55 0.41
N THR A 40 7.31 -11.26 0.45
CA THR A 40 6.16 -10.70 -0.25
C THR A 40 6.52 -9.37 -0.91
N THR A 41 5.71 -8.94 -1.85
CA THR A 41 5.76 -7.59 -2.43
C THR A 41 4.54 -6.83 -1.91
N SER A 42 4.77 -5.70 -1.25
CA SER A 42 3.71 -4.93 -0.63
C SER A 42 3.37 -3.66 -1.40
N VAL A 43 2.08 -3.34 -1.45
CA VAL A 43 1.57 -2.05 -1.93
C VAL A 43 1.08 -1.28 -0.71
N CYS A 44 1.78 -0.21 -0.37
CA CYS A 44 1.42 0.75 0.68
C CYS A 44 0.52 1.83 0.10
N MET A 45 -0.56 2.13 0.81
CA MET A 45 -1.60 3.09 0.42
C MET A 45 -1.69 4.21 1.46
N ASP A 46 -2.01 5.42 1.00
CA ASP A 46 -2.14 6.63 1.82
C ASP A 46 -0.86 6.88 2.63
N ILE A 47 0.25 7.06 1.91
CA ILE A 47 1.57 7.37 2.46
C ILE A 47 1.65 8.87 2.69
N ASP A 48 2.19 9.27 3.85
CA ASP A 48 2.46 10.66 4.18
C ASP A 48 3.88 10.81 4.79
N GLU A 49 4.26 12.03 5.17
CA GLU A 49 5.58 12.34 5.75
C GLU A 49 5.86 11.65 7.10
N VAL A 50 4.83 11.17 7.79
CA VAL A 50 4.93 10.58 9.14
C VAL A 50 4.54 9.10 9.16
N SER A 51 4.02 8.58 8.06
CA SER A 51 3.43 7.27 7.94
C SER A 51 3.83 6.58 6.65
N PRO A 52 4.44 5.39 6.73
CA PRO A 52 4.75 4.61 5.53
C PRO A 52 3.49 3.97 4.90
N PHE A 53 2.32 4.05 5.55
CA PHE A 53 1.01 3.58 5.04
C PHE A 53 -0.11 3.79 6.08
N ARG A 54 -1.32 4.10 5.59
CA ARG A 54 -2.57 3.80 6.32
C ARG A 54 -3.04 2.37 6.10
N TYR A 55 -2.85 1.86 4.88
CA TYR A 55 -3.18 0.49 4.50
C TYR A 55 -2.05 -0.14 3.69
N ARG A 56 -1.77 -1.43 3.87
CA ARG A 56 -0.73 -2.14 3.13
C ARG A 56 -1.18 -3.53 2.75
N TRP A 57 -1.18 -3.84 1.46
CA TRP A 57 -1.46 -5.16 0.91
C TRP A 57 -0.17 -5.92 0.68
N CYS A 58 -0.09 -7.21 1.06
CA CYS A 58 1.10 -8.02 0.90
C CYS A 58 0.83 -9.23 0.00
N PHE A 59 1.41 -9.23 -1.20
CA PHE A 59 1.22 -10.29 -2.20
C PHE A 59 2.42 -11.23 -2.24
N ALA A 60 2.18 -12.53 -2.39
CA ALA A 60 3.25 -13.48 -2.68
C ALA A 60 3.72 -13.37 -4.13
N ASP A 61 2.82 -13.11 -5.09
CA ASP A 61 3.17 -12.85 -6.47
C ASP A 61 3.42 -11.34 -6.67
N PRO A 62 4.65 -10.92 -7.02
CA PRO A 62 4.94 -9.53 -7.36
C PRO A 62 4.07 -8.99 -8.52
N SER A 63 3.62 -9.84 -9.44
CA SER A 63 2.83 -9.42 -10.60
C SER A 63 1.47 -8.82 -10.17
N GLU A 64 0.80 -9.43 -9.20
CA GLU A 64 -0.45 -8.90 -8.62
C GLU A 64 -0.22 -7.59 -7.88
N ALA A 65 0.88 -7.46 -7.13
CA ALA A 65 1.24 -6.22 -6.46
C ALA A 65 1.47 -5.08 -7.46
N HIS A 66 2.22 -5.35 -8.53
CA HIS A 66 2.47 -4.36 -9.59
C HIS A 66 1.19 -4.00 -10.34
N HIS A 67 0.34 -4.98 -10.63
CA HIS A 67 -0.95 -4.72 -11.25
C HIS A 67 -1.82 -3.82 -10.37
N PHE A 68 -1.95 -4.14 -9.08
CA PHE A 68 -2.73 -3.31 -8.16
C PHE A 68 -2.14 -1.90 -8.02
N PHE A 69 -0.81 -1.77 -7.89
CA PHE A 69 -0.14 -0.47 -7.89
C PHE A 69 -0.42 0.34 -9.16
N GLU A 70 -0.55 -0.30 -10.32
CA GLU A 70 -0.81 0.39 -11.59
C GLU A 70 -2.28 0.79 -11.77
N THR A 71 -3.21 -0.01 -11.23
CA THR A 71 -4.65 0.18 -11.45
C THR A 71 -5.37 0.93 -10.34
N ALA A 72 -4.82 0.99 -9.12
CA ALA A 72 -5.50 1.61 -7.99
C ALA A 72 -5.83 3.08 -8.25
N VAL A 73 -7.07 3.48 -8.01
CA VAL A 73 -7.49 4.88 -8.22
C VAL A 73 -7.69 5.61 -6.88
N ASP A 74 -8.05 4.86 -5.84
CA ASP A 74 -8.30 5.36 -4.49
C ASP A 74 -7.45 4.62 -3.44
N TYR A 75 -7.15 5.28 -2.33
CA TYR A 75 -6.29 4.69 -1.30
C TYR A 75 -6.94 3.57 -0.49
N ASP A 76 -8.27 3.54 -0.42
CA ASP A 76 -9.07 2.53 0.27
C ASP A 76 -9.59 1.43 -0.67
N GLU A 77 -9.03 1.36 -1.87
CA GLU A 77 -9.35 0.32 -2.82
C GLU A 77 -8.84 -1.06 -2.35
N VAL A 78 -9.70 -2.07 -2.50
CA VAL A 78 -9.34 -3.47 -2.26
C VAL A 78 -8.91 -4.11 -3.59
N PRO A 79 -7.74 -4.76 -3.68
CA PRO A 79 -7.28 -5.39 -4.91
C PRO A 79 -8.29 -6.44 -5.41
N THR A 80 -8.60 -6.36 -6.70
CA THR A 80 -9.50 -7.30 -7.39
C THR A 80 -8.78 -8.59 -7.76
N LYS A 81 -7.54 -8.50 -8.24
CA LYS A 81 -6.63 -9.65 -8.43
C LYS A 81 -5.82 -9.85 -7.16
N ARG A 82 -6.19 -10.87 -6.39
CA ARG A 82 -5.65 -11.10 -5.04
C ARG A 82 -5.47 -12.58 -4.71
N ASP A 83 -5.31 -13.43 -5.71
CA ASP A 83 -5.15 -14.88 -5.51
C ASP A 83 -3.87 -15.20 -4.73
N SER A 84 -2.86 -14.33 -4.85
CA SER A 84 -1.61 -14.42 -4.12
C SER A 84 -1.57 -13.59 -2.83
N LEU A 85 -2.65 -12.90 -2.47
CA LEU A 85 -2.69 -12.03 -1.29
C LEU A 85 -2.48 -12.87 -0.02
N LYS A 86 -1.43 -12.54 0.72
CA LYS A 86 -1.05 -13.24 1.97
C LYS A 86 -1.56 -12.55 3.23
N GLY A 87 -1.93 -11.29 3.13
CA GLY A 87 -2.49 -10.53 4.23
C GLY A 87 -2.38 -9.04 4.00
N HIS A 88 -2.81 -8.28 4.99
CA HIS A 88 -2.80 -6.82 4.92
C HIS A 88 -2.63 -6.17 6.30
N ARG A 89 -2.05 -4.98 6.33
CA ARG A 89 -1.93 -4.18 7.55
C ARG A 89 -2.68 -2.87 7.42
N TYR A 90 -3.22 -2.38 8.53
CA TYR A 90 -4.02 -1.18 8.55
C TYR A 90 -3.93 -0.47 9.91
N ARG A 91 -4.16 0.84 9.92
CA ARG A 91 -4.15 1.65 11.15
C ARG A 91 -5.53 1.85 11.81
N GLY A 92 -6.61 1.56 11.08
CA GLY A 92 -7.98 1.75 11.55
C GLY A 92 -8.81 0.48 11.41
N GLU A 93 -9.83 0.51 10.56
CA GLU A 93 -10.65 -0.65 10.25
C GLU A 93 -10.10 -1.43 9.04
N PRO A 94 -10.25 -2.77 9.00
CA PRO A 94 -9.89 -3.55 7.83
C PRO A 94 -10.88 -3.30 6.69
N LEU A 95 -10.35 -3.01 5.50
CA LEU A 95 -11.11 -2.93 4.25
C LEU A 95 -11.55 -4.31 3.76
N LEU A 96 -10.70 -5.33 3.99
CA LEU A 96 -11.01 -6.71 3.68
C LEU A 96 -11.18 -7.51 4.98
N ARG A 97 -12.35 -8.14 5.12
CA ARG A 97 -12.65 -9.07 6.21
C ARG A 97 -12.98 -10.42 5.60
N GLU A 98 -12.00 -11.31 5.58
CA GLU A 98 -12.19 -12.68 5.11
C GLU A 98 -12.17 -13.65 6.28
N LYS A 99 -12.97 -14.71 6.17
CA LYS A 99 -12.91 -15.85 7.07
C LYS A 99 -12.08 -16.97 6.46
N ASP A 100 -11.32 -17.68 7.28
CA ASP A 100 -10.70 -18.94 6.89
C ASP A 100 -11.73 -20.08 6.83
N GLU A 101 -11.26 -21.28 6.48
CA GLU A 101 -12.09 -22.49 6.37
C GLU A 101 -12.76 -22.91 7.70
N PHE A 102 -12.26 -22.39 8.83
CA PHE A 102 -12.79 -22.65 10.17
C PHE A 102 -13.66 -21.50 10.69
N GLY A 103 -13.84 -20.44 9.90
CA GLY A 103 -14.67 -19.29 10.24
C GLY A 103 -13.97 -18.21 11.06
N PHE A 104 -12.66 -18.29 11.26
CA PHE A 104 -11.86 -17.24 11.92
C PHE A 104 -11.48 -16.15 10.95
N ASN A 105 -11.32 -14.92 11.44
CA ASN A 105 -10.85 -13.81 10.60
C ASN A 105 -9.41 -14.08 10.15
N LYS A 106 -9.16 -13.98 8.85
CA LYS A 106 -7.81 -13.90 8.29
C LYS A 106 -7.21 -12.55 8.68
N TRP A 107 -5.96 -12.57 9.18
CA TRP A 107 -5.19 -11.39 9.61
C TRP A 107 -4.10 -11.06 8.60
#